data_AF-A0A3D0WRB2-F1
#
_entry.id   AF-A0A3D0WRB2-F1
#
_cell.length_a   1.000
_cell.length_b   1.000
_cell.length_c   1.000
_cell.angle_alpha   90.00
_cell.angle_beta   90.00
_cell.angle_gamma   90.00
#
_symmetry.space_group_name_H-M   'P 1'
#
loop_
_entity.id
_entity.type
_entity.pdbx_description
1 polymer ?
#
loop_
_entity_poly.entity_id
_entity_poly.type
_entity_poly.pdbx_seq_one_letter_code
_entity_poly.pdbx_strand_id
1 'polypeptide(L)'
;GIIMLIGLVAKNGILIVEFSNQRQAAGMNKYDAVMGASIQRLRPILMTSISTILGLLPLAMATGEGANGRIAMGIAVVGGMLISTLLTLFVVPAMYMYVSTSRKSKTKENIEVQHV
;
A
#
# COMPACT_ATOMS: atom_id res chain seq x y z
N GLY A 1 2.03 -19.26 4.80
CA GLY A 1 2.13 -17.93 5.43
C GLY A 1 2.90 -16.94 4.57
N ILE A 2 4.23 -17.08 4.50
CA ILE A 2 5.12 -16.09 3.87
C ILE A 2 4.81 -15.81 2.40
N ILE A 3 4.58 -16.84 1.58
CA ILE A 3 4.26 -16.67 0.14
C ILE A 3 3.00 -15.81 -0.07
N MET A 4 1.98 -16.00 0.77
CA MET A 4 0.75 -15.19 0.74
C MET A 4 1.03 -13.72 1.09
N LEU A 5 1.85 -13.48 2.13
CA LEU A 5 2.24 -12.13 2.52
C LEU A 5 2.98 -11.41 1.40
N ILE A 6 3.93 -12.07 0.74
CA ILE A 6 4.68 -11.49 -0.38
C ILE A 6 3.71 -11.02 -1.47
N GLY A 7 2.73 -11.84 -1.86
CA GLY A 7 1.75 -11.47 -2.88
C GLY A 7 0.85 -10.29 -2.47
N LEU A 8 0.35 -10.30 -1.23
CA LEU A 8 -0.49 -9.22 -0.69
C LEU A 8 0.27 -7.89 -0.65
N VAL A 9 1.49 -7.92 -0.14
CA VAL A 9 2.35 -6.74 0.02
C VAL A 9 2.78 -6.21 -1.35
N ALA A 10 3.21 -7.09 -2.25
CA ALA A 10 3.58 -6.71 -3.61
C ALA A 10 2.41 -6.04 -4.34
N LYS A 11 1.20 -6.61 -4.24
CA LYS A 11 -0.02 -6.02 -4.80
C LYS A 11 -0.30 -4.63 -4.22
N ASN A 12 -0.22 -4.48 -2.90
CA ASN A 12 -0.49 -3.19 -2.26
C ASN A 12 0.56 -2.14 -2.63
N GLY A 13 1.84 -2.52 -2.71
CA GLY A 13 2.94 -1.63 -3.09
C GLY A 13 2.90 -1.21 -4.56
N ILE A 14 2.74 -2.15 -5.50
CA ILE A 14 2.71 -1.84 -6.94
C ILE A 14 1.57 -0.89 -7.28
N LEU A 15 0.42 -1.03 -6.62
CA LEU A 15 -0.75 -0.20 -6.86
C LEU A 15 -0.57 1.27 -6.41
N ILE A 16 0.25 1.52 -5.38
CA ILE A 16 0.62 2.88 -4.97
C ILE A 16 1.54 3.51 -6.01
N VAL A 17 2.56 2.78 -6.45
CA VAL A 17 3.53 3.24 -7.45
C VAL A 17 2.85 3.52 -8.78
N GLU A 18 2.01 2.60 -9.25
CA GLU A 18 1.28 2.71 -10.52
C GLU A 18 0.36 3.95 -10.52
N PHE A 19 -0.44 4.14 -9.47
CA PHE A 19 -1.30 5.33 -9.39
C PHE A 19 -0.52 6.63 -9.24
N SER A 20 0.60 6.61 -8.52
CA SER A 20 1.48 7.77 -8.41
C SER A 20 2.06 8.15 -9.78
N ASN A 21 2.47 7.14 -10.56
CA ASN A 21 2.96 7.33 -11.92
C ASN A 21 1.86 7.84 -12.86
N GLN A 22 0.66 7.28 -12.79
CA GLN A 22 -0.50 7.71 -13.59
C GLN A 22 -0.91 9.16 -13.27
N ARG A 23 -0.86 9.57 -12.00
CA ARG A 23 -1.09 10.95 -11.54
C ARG A 23 0.00 11.90 -12.00
N GLN A 24 1.27 11.49 -11.97
CA GLN A 24 2.36 12.29 -12.54
C GLN A 24 2.22 12.43 -14.06
N ALA A 25 1.80 11.38 -14.76
CA ALA A 25 1.56 11.43 -16.21
C ALA A 25 0.40 12.39 -16.57
N ALA A 26 -0.58 12.54 -15.67
CA ALA A 26 -1.63 13.55 -15.77
C ALA A 26 -1.17 14.99 -15.44
N GLY A 27 0.13 15.20 -15.21
CA GLY A 27 0.73 16.52 -14.97
C GLY A 27 0.74 16.98 -13.51
N MET A 28 0.31 16.14 -12.55
CA MET A 28 0.38 16.51 -11.13
C MET A 28 1.83 16.51 -10.62
N ASN A 29 2.11 17.39 -9.66
CA ASN A 29 3.38 17.38 -8.94
C ASN A 29 3.56 16.02 -8.24
N LYS A 30 4.81 15.57 -8.14
CA LYS A 30 5.17 14.26 -7.59
C LYS A 30 4.66 14.03 -6.19
N TYR A 31 4.74 15.09 -5.38
CA TYR A 31 4.27 15.08 -4.01
C TYR A 31 2.75 14.88 -3.95
N ASP A 32 2.00 15.67 -4.71
CA ASP A 32 0.52 15.57 -4.76
C ASP A 32 0.06 14.24 -5.37
N ALA A 33 0.81 13.74 -6.36
CA ALA A 33 0.56 12.45 -6.99
C ALA A 33 0.73 11.29 -5.99
N VAL A 34 1.85 11.23 -5.26
CA VAL A 34 2.11 10.16 -4.29
C VAL A 34 1.20 10.25 -3.07
N MET A 35 0.94 11.47 -2.58
CA MET A 35 0.03 11.73 -1.47
C MET A 35 -1.39 11.29 -1.84
N GLY A 36 -1.89 11.72 -2.99
CA GLY A 36 -3.21 11.36 -3.47
C GLY A 36 -3.36 9.88 -3.80
N ALA A 37 -2.31 9.20 -4.29
CA ALA A 37 -2.31 7.76 -4.53
C ALA A 37 -2.32 6.98 -3.20
N SER A 38 -1.52 7.41 -2.23
CA SER A 38 -1.43 6.79 -0.91
C SER A 38 -2.76 6.88 -0.16
N ILE A 39 -3.42 8.05 -0.17
CA ILE A 39 -4.72 8.25 0.49
C ILE A 39 -5.82 7.37 -0.12
N GLN A 40 -5.85 7.24 -1.45
CA GLN A 40 -6.87 6.41 -2.12
C GLN A 40 -6.69 4.92 -1.83
N ARG A 41 -5.45 4.47 -1.61
CA ARG A 41 -5.14 3.08 -1.30
C ARG A 41 -5.20 2.75 0.18
N LEU A 42 -5.06 3.75 1.06
CA LEU A 42 -5.12 3.56 2.51
C LEU A 42 -6.40 2.83 2.95
N ARG A 43 -7.57 3.27 2.47
CA ARG A 43 -8.86 2.63 2.79
C ARG A 43 -8.90 1.15 2.34
N PRO A 44 -8.62 0.81 1.05
CA PRO A 44 -8.50 -0.58 0.60
C PRO A 44 -7.46 -1.43 1.35
N ILE A 45 -6.27 -0.88 1.65
CA ILE A 45 -5.20 -1.62 2.33
C ILE A 45 -5.63 -1.97 3.76
N LEU A 46 -6.22 -1.01 4.48
CA LEU A 46 -6.75 -1.26 5.81
C LEU A 46 -7.91 -2.26 5.78
N MET A 47 -8.83 -2.15 4.82
CA MET A 47 -9.95 -3.08 4.67
C MET A 47 -9.47 -4.53 4.50
N THR A 48 -8.50 -4.76 3.60
CA THR A 48 -7.95 -6.10 3.37
C THR A 48 -7.14 -6.61 4.56
N SER A 49 -6.35 -5.72 5.19
CA SER A 49 -5.57 -6.07 6.39
C SER A 49 -6.48 -6.54 7.53
N ILE A 50 -7.51 -5.75 7.85
CA ILE A 50 -8.47 -6.06 8.92
C ILE A 50 -9.25 -7.33 8.59
N SER A 51 -9.76 -7.47 7.37
CA SER A 51 -10.52 -8.66 6.95
C SER A 51 -9.69 -9.94 7.08
N THR A 52 -8.43 -9.90 6.67
CA THR A 52 -7.55 -11.08 6.75
C THR A 52 -7.18 -11.38 8.21
N ILE A 53 -6.88 -10.36 9.02
CA ILE A 53 -6.59 -10.56 10.45
C ILE A 53 -7.79 -11.19 11.16
N LEU A 54 -9.00 -10.67 10.94
CA LEU A 54 -10.22 -11.22 11.54
C LEU A 54 -10.53 -12.64 11.02
N GLY A 55 -10.30 -12.90 9.73
CA GLY A 55 -10.51 -14.23 9.14
C GLY A 55 -9.53 -15.29 9.63
N LEU A 56 -8.29 -14.90 9.98
CA LEU A 56 -7.26 -15.81 10.49
C LEU A 56 -7.17 -15.82 12.02
N LEU A 57 -7.84 -14.91 12.72
CA LEU A 57 -7.93 -14.87 14.17
C LEU A 57 -8.38 -16.22 14.77
N PRO A 58 -9.49 -16.86 14.31
CA PRO A 58 -9.90 -18.14 14.86
C PRO A 58 -8.93 -19.28 14.51
N LEU A 59 -8.24 -19.20 13.37
CA LEU A 59 -7.21 -20.18 12.99
C LEU A 59 -5.97 -20.11 13.89
N ALA A 60 -5.64 -18.92 14.39
CA ALA A 60 -4.54 -18.73 15.34
C ALA A 60 -4.88 -19.23 16.75
N MET A 61 -6.16 -19.38 17.09
CA MET A 61 -6.65 -19.85 18.40
C MET A 61 -7.18 -21.30 18.37
N ALA A 62 -7.23 -21.93 17.20
CA ALA A 62 -7.81 -23.27 17.05
C ALA A 62 -6.93 -24.35 17.67
N THR A 63 -7.51 -25.21 18.50
CA THR A 63 -6.86 -26.37 19.12
C THR A 63 -7.40 -27.68 18.51
N GLY A 64 -6.51 -28.62 18.16
CA GLY A 64 -6.86 -29.90 17.53
C GLY A 64 -5.70 -30.58 16.80
N GLU A 65 -5.95 -31.70 16.11
CA GLU A 65 -4.93 -32.42 15.34
C GLU A 65 -4.42 -31.58 14.15
N GLY A 66 -3.10 -31.46 14.02
CA GLY A 66 -2.48 -30.56 13.05
C GLY A 66 -2.69 -29.06 13.33
N ALA A 67 -3.17 -28.68 14.53
CA ALA A 67 -3.35 -27.28 14.91
C ALA A 67 -2.04 -26.50 14.93
N ASN A 68 -0.93 -27.11 15.34
CA ASN A 68 0.38 -26.45 15.38
C ASN A 68 0.77 -25.82 14.03
N GLY A 69 0.48 -26.50 12.91
CA GLY A 69 0.74 -25.96 11.58
C GLY A 69 -0.18 -24.79 11.20
N ARG A 70 -1.47 -24.87 11.58
CA ARG A 70 -2.46 -23.82 11.30
C ARG A 70 -2.23 -22.57 12.16
N ILE A 71 -1.91 -22.76 13.44
CA ILE A 71 -1.56 -21.70 14.38
C ILE A 71 -0.29 -20.99 13.90
N ALA A 72 0.77 -21.73 13.55
CA ALA A 72 2.01 -21.15 13.04
C ALA A 72 1.76 -20.31 11.76
N MET A 73 0.93 -20.81 10.85
CA MET A 73 0.53 -20.06 9.67
C MET A 73 -0.30 -18.81 10.01
N GLY A 74 -1.25 -18.91 10.94
CA GLY A 74 -2.09 -17.80 11.38
C GLY A 74 -1.28 -16.67 12.01
N ILE A 75 -0.42 -17.00 12.97
CA ILE A 75 0.46 -16.04 13.65
C ILE A 75 1.41 -15.36 12.65
N ALA A 76 2.03 -16.14 11.76
CA ALA A 76 2.94 -15.59 10.76
C ALA A 76 2.24 -14.57 9.84
N VAL A 77 0.99 -14.84 9.42
CA VAL A 77 0.24 -13.93 8.55
C VAL A 77 -0.27 -12.71 9.30
N VAL A 78 -0.80 -12.87 10.52
CA VAL A 78 -1.30 -11.74 11.33
C VAL A 78 -0.16 -10.78 11.68
N GLY A 79 0.96 -11.29 12.21
CA GLY A 79 2.12 -10.46 12.55
C GLY A 79 2.77 -9.86 11.30
N GLY A 80 2.93 -10.67 10.24
CA GLY A 80 3.48 -10.22 8.98
C GLY A 80 2.63 -9.14 8.32
N MET A 81 1.30 -9.26 8.31
CA MET A 81 0.40 -8.27 7.74
C MET A 81 0.49 -6.93 8.48
N LEU A 82 0.48 -6.94 9.81
CA LEU A 82 0.56 -5.72 10.61
C LEU A 82 1.84 -4.92 10.29
N ILE A 83 2.98 -5.61 10.32
CA ILE A 83 4.28 -5.02 10.02
C ILE A 83 4.32 -4.56 8.55
N SER A 84 3.89 -5.40 7.62
CA SER A 84 3.99 -5.10 6.20
C SER A 84 3.07 -3.97 5.75
N THR A 85 1.87 -3.85 6.33
CA THR A 85 0.95 -2.76 6.04
C THR A 85 1.53 -1.43 6.50
N LEU A 86 2.14 -1.39 7.69
CA LEU A 86 2.87 -0.20 8.16
C LEU A 86 4.03 0.13 7.23
N LEU A 87 4.89 -0.84 6.91
CA LEU A 87 6.00 -0.59 5.98
C LEU A 87 5.48 -0.13 4.62
N THR A 88 4.43 -0.73 4.07
CA THR A 88 3.92 -0.34 2.74
C THR A 88 3.41 1.10 2.73
N LEU A 89 2.67 1.51 3.77
CA LEU A 89 2.10 2.86 3.84
C LEU A 89 3.16 3.96 4.05
N PHE A 90 4.26 3.68 4.75
CA PHE A 90 5.31 4.66 5.00
C PHE A 90 6.49 4.56 4.03
N VAL A 91 6.99 3.34 3.78
CA VAL A 91 8.19 3.08 2.98
C VAL A 91 7.92 3.30 1.50
N VAL A 92 6.76 2.88 0.96
CA VAL A 92 6.49 3.04 -0.48
C VAL A 92 6.42 4.51 -0.90
N PRO A 93 5.66 5.40 -0.24
CA PRO A 93 5.67 6.82 -0.61
C PRO A 93 7.04 7.49 -0.36
N ALA A 94 7.76 7.13 0.72
CA ALA A 94 9.10 7.64 0.98
C ALA A 94 10.11 7.23 -0.10
N MET A 95 10.12 5.94 -0.48
CA MET A 95 10.96 5.42 -1.56
C MET A 95 10.58 6.02 -2.90
N TYR A 96 9.29 6.22 -3.17
CA TYR A 96 8.84 6.87 -4.38
C TYR A 96 9.36 8.32 -4.45
N MET A 97 9.33 9.08 -3.36
CA MET A 97 9.90 10.42 -3.30
C MET A 97 11.41 10.43 -3.54
N TYR A 98 12.13 9.42 -3.03
CA TYR A 98 13.58 9.29 -3.21
C TYR A 98 13.99 8.87 -4.62
N VAL A 99 13.28 7.90 -5.21
CA VAL A 99 13.60 7.31 -6.52
C VAL A 99 13.01 8.13 -7.69
N SER A 100 11.93 8.86 -7.48
CA SER A 100 11.26 9.61 -8.54
C SER A 100 12.05 10.88 -8.91
N THR A 101 12.97 10.77 -9.89
CA THR A 101 13.70 11.90 -10.52
C THR A 101 12.78 12.96 -11.09
N SER A 102 12.79 14.17 -10.53
CA SER A 102 11.99 15.36 -10.93
C SER A 102 11.73 15.49 -12.44
N ARG A 103 10.66 14.88 -12.97
CA ARG A 103 10.00 15.39 -14.18
C ARG A 103 9.31 16.67 -13.71
N LYS A 104 9.98 17.81 -13.92
CA LYS A 104 9.41 19.14 -13.70
C LYS A 104 8.09 19.21 -14.49
N SER A 105 6.96 19.09 -13.81
CA SER A 105 5.68 19.42 -14.42
C SER A 105 5.61 20.94 -14.55
N LYS A 106 5.63 21.44 -15.78
CA LYS A 106 5.29 22.80 -16.16
C LYS A 106 3.81 23.06 -15.85
N THR A 107 3.44 23.21 -14.59
CA THR A 107 2.06 23.56 -14.18
C THR A 107 2.07 24.84 -13.34
N LYS A 108 2.61 25.91 -13.94
CA LYS A 108 2.45 27.28 -13.45
C LYS A 108 1.98 28.24 -14.55
N GLU A 109 1.55 27.76 -15.72
CA GLU A 109 1.20 28.64 -16.88
C GLU A 109 -0.30 28.70 -17.20
N ASN A 110 -1.15 27.84 -16.61
CA ASN A 110 -2.58 27.77 -16.98
C ASN A 110 -3.55 28.43 -15.99
N ILE A 111 -3.06 29.22 -15.02
CA ILE A 111 -3.95 29.95 -14.08
C ILE A 111 -4.07 31.45 -14.46
N GLU A 112 -3.20 31.97 -15.32
CA GLU A 112 -3.19 33.41 -15.65
C GLU A 112 -4.05 33.80 -16.87
N VAL A 113 -4.53 32.86 -17.68
CA VAL A 113 -5.19 33.17 -18.98
C VAL A 113 -6.73 33.12 -18.94
N GLN A 114 -7.36 32.83 -17.80
CA GLN A 114 -8.83 32.76 -17.71
C GLN A 114 -9.47 33.99 -17.03
N HIS A 115 -8.69 35.02 -16.69
CA HIS A 115 -9.18 36.23 -16.01
C HIS A 115 -8.75 37.56 -16.67
N VAL A 116 -8.42 37.56 -17.97
CA VAL A 116 -8.27 38.78 -18.77
C VAL A 116 -9.21 38.79 -19.97
#